data_AF-A0A934NDF0-F1
#
_entry.id   AF-A0A934NDF0-F1
#
_cell.length_a   1.000
_cell.length_b   1.000
_cell.length_c   1.000
_cell.angle_alpha   90.00
_cell.angle_beta   90.00
_cell.angle_gamma   90.00
#
_symmetry.space_group_name_H-M   'P 1'
#
loop_
_entity.id
_entity.type
_entity.pdbx_description
1 polymer ?
#
loop_
_entity_poly.entity_id
_entity_poly.type
_entity_poly.pdbx_seq_one_letter_code
_entity_poly.pdbx_strand_id
1 'polypeptide(L)' 'MVTRDELAPGRRLEGPAIVSQYDTTAFVPPSAYAETDRAGNLVGGFDRG' A
#
# COMPACT_ATOMS: atom_id res chain seq x y z
N MET A 1 -10.65 -1.13 -2.76
CA MET A 1 -10.06 -2.19 -1.92
C MET A 1 -9.28 -3.09 -2.84
N VAL A 2 -8.00 -3.33 -2.53
CA VAL A 2 -7.12 -4.19 -3.33
C VAL A 2 -6.54 -5.26 -2.41
N THR A 3 -6.39 -6.48 -2.93
CA THR A 3 -5.71 -7.55 -2.20
C THR A 3 -4.21 -7.36 -2.36
N ARG A 4 -3.43 -7.59 -1.30
CA ARG A 4 -1.97 -7.44 -1.37
C ARG A 4 -1.32 -8.23 -2.51
N ASP A 5 -1.86 -9.40 -2.83
CA ASP A 5 -1.34 -10.26 -3.91
C ASP A 5 -1.54 -9.64 -5.31
N GLU A 6 -2.37 -8.60 -5.44
CA GLU A 6 -2.60 -7.85 -6.67
C GLU A 6 -1.61 -6.67 -6.83
N LEU A 7 -0.83 -6.36 -5.79
CA LEU A 7 0.21 -5.33 -5.82
C LEU A 7 1.52 -5.94 -6.33
N ALA A 8 1.80 -5.74 -7.62
CA ALA A 8 3.11 -6.04 -8.17
C ALA A 8 4.23 -5.31 -7.40
N PRO A 9 5.42 -5.91 -7.22
CA PRO A 9 6.56 -5.23 -6.60
C PRO A 9 6.85 -3.88 -7.28
N GLY A 10 7.03 -2.82 -6.49
CA GLY A 10 7.23 -1.45 -6.98
C GLY A 10 5.95 -0.74 -7.46
N ARG A 11 4.78 -1.38 -7.39
CA ARG A 11 3.50 -0.69 -7.65
C ARG A 11 3.14 0.19 -6.47
N ARG A 12 2.99 1.49 -6.73
CA ARG A 12 2.53 2.50 -5.78
C ARG A 12 1.00 2.61 -5.80
N LEU A 13 0.39 2.65 -4.63
CA LEU A 13 -1.04 2.81 -4.40
C LEU A 13 -1.26 4.13 -3.65
N GLU A 14 -1.87 5.10 -4.34
CA GLU A 14 -2.25 6.37 -3.72
C GLU A 14 -3.46 6.18 -2.79
N GLY A 15 -3.41 6.82 -1.62
CA GLY A 15 -4.58 6.97 -0.77
C GLY A 15 -5.62 7.92 -1.38
N PRO A 16 -6.90 7.84 -0.94
CA PRO A 16 -7.41 6.93 0.08
C PRO A 16 -7.60 5.51 -0.46
N ALA A 17 -7.06 4.51 0.23
CA ALA A 17 -7.17 3.10 -0.17
C ALA A 17 -7.22 2.15 1.03
N ILE A 18 -7.83 0.98 0.84
CA ILE A 18 -7.80 -0.12 1.80
C ILE A 18 -7.08 -1.28 1.13
N VAL A 19 -6.01 -1.76 1.77
CA VAL A 19 -5.25 -2.95 1.39
C VAL A 19 -5.65 -4.08 2.32
N SER A 20 -6.27 -5.12 1.77
CA SER A 20 -6.57 -6.34 2.51
C SER A 20 -5.43 -7.33 2.35
N GLN A 21 -4.90 -7.77 3.48
CA GLN A 21 -4.01 -8.92 3.61
C GLN A 21 -4.80 -10.09 4.21
N TYR A 22 -4.29 -11.30 4.06
CA TYR A 22 -4.93 -12.49 4.63
C TYR A 22 -5.12 -12.40 6.15
N ASP A 23 -4.19 -11.72 6.83
CA ASP A 23 -4.11 -11.61 8.29
C ASP A 23 -4.40 -10.21 8.84
N THR A 24 -4.40 -9.17 8.00
CA THR A 24 -4.56 -7.78 8.44
C THR A 24 -5.19 -6.88 7.36
N THR A 25 -5.70 -5.72 7.76
CA THR A 25 -6.22 -4.70 6.84
C THR A 25 -5.50 -3.38 7.12
N ALA A 26 -4.87 -2.81 6.09
CA ALA A 26 -4.18 -1.53 6.16
C ALA A 26 -4.99 -0.44 5.44
N PHE A 27 -5.25 0.66 6.13
CA PHE A 27 -5.83 1.87 5.55
C PHE A 27 -4.72 2.84 5.14
N VAL A 28 -4.71 3.22 3.87
CA VAL A 28 -3.85 4.28 3.32
C VAL A 28 -4.66 5.58 3.31
N PRO A 29 -4.34 6.56 4.18
CA PRO A 29 -5.07 7.81 4.26
C PRO A 29 -4.81 8.72 3.05
N PRO A 30 -5.63 9.77 2.84
CA PRO A 30 -5.34 10.80 1.85
C PRO A 30 -3.92 11.38 2.02
N SER A 31 -3.27 11.70 0.90
CA SER A 31 -1.90 12.23 0.85
C SER A 31 -0.81 11.28 1.38
N ALA A 32 -1.16 10.02 1.62
CA ALA A 32 -0.22 8.93 1.84
C ALA A 32 -0.24 7.97 0.65
N TYR A 33 0.81 7.17 0.55
CA TYR A 33 0.90 6.09 -0.41
C TYR A 33 1.36 4.80 0.28
N ALA A 34 1.08 3.67 -0.36
CA ALA A 34 1.64 2.39 -0.02
C ALA A 34 2.30 1.75 -1.24
N GLU A 35 3.42 1.07 -1.05
CA GLU A 35 4.10 0.30 -2.09
C GLU A 35 4.66 -1.01 -1.54
N THR A 36 5.00 -1.92 -2.45
CA THR A 36 5.66 -3.17 -2.09
C THR A 36 7.16 -3.05 -2.40
N ASP A 37 8.00 -3.22 -1.38
CA ASP A 37 9.46 -3.20 -1.56
C ASP A 37 9.97 -4.46 -2.29
N ARG A 38 11.28 -4.54 -2.54
CA ARG A 38 11.89 -5.70 -3.23
C ARG A 38 11.80 -7.01 -2.42
N ALA A 39 11.68 -6.93 -1.10
CA ALA A 39 11.51 -8.07 -0.23
C ALA A 39 10.02 -8.47 -0.09
N GLY A 40 9.12 -7.71 -0.72
CA GLY A 40 7.69 -7.96 -0.68
C GLY A 40 6.99 -7.30 0.51
N ASN A 41 7.61 -6.43 1.30
CA ASN A 41 6.96 -5.77 2.45
C ASN A 41 6.05 -4.62 2.00
N LEU A 42 4.95 -4.39 2.74
CA LEU A 42 4.13 -3.18 2.55
C LEU A 42 4.81 -2.00 3.25
N VAL A 43 5.17 -0.98 2.49
CA VAL A 43 5.81 0.23 3.02
C VAL A 43 4.89 1.41 2.77
N GLY A 44 4.57 2.15 3.82
CA GLY A 44 3.76 3.37 3.77
C GLY A 44 4.63 4.62 3.82
N GLY A 45 4.28 5.63 3.04
CA GLY A 45 4.95 6.92 3.02
C GLY A 45 3.96 8.08 2.88
N PHE A 46 4.45 9.29 3.13
CA PHE A 46 3.73 10.53 2.87
C PHE A 46 4.53 11.34 1.87
N ASP A 47 3.88 11.80 0.81
CA ASP A 47 4.51 12.80 -0.05
C ASP A 47 4.58 14.10 0.75
N ARG A 48 5.79 14.50 1.15
CA ARG A 48 6.01 15.86 1.60
C ARG A 48 6.15 16.71 0.34
N GLY A 49 5.12 17.51 0.07
CA GLY A 49 5.21 18.62 -0.88
C GLY A 49 6.35 19.56 -0.54
#